data_AF-A0AAV5HTK4-F1
#
_entry.id   AF-A0AAV5HTK4-F1
#
_cell.length_a   1.000
_cell.length_b   1.000
_cell.length_c   1.000
_cell.angle_alpha   90.00
_cell.angle_beta   90.00
_cell.angle_gamma   90.00
#
_symmetry.space_group_name_H-M   'P 1'
#
loop_
_entity.id
_entity.type
_entity.pdbx_description
1 polymer ?
#
loop_
_entity_poly.entity_id
_entity_poly.type
_entity_poly.pdbx_seq_one_letter_code
_entity_poly.pdbx_strand_id
1 'polypeptide(L)'
;MTGQKGSGLEDWKDSESPSAHCDFSGVRCDEEYRVISLNVSFVPLFGVIAREIGLLDKLVNLTIAADNLTGMIPVEVGNLASLRLFNISNNAFNGNFPGEIFRGMSQLEVLDTYNNNFTGPLPIEIVDLKNLRHLSFGGNYFTGQIPERYTEIQSLVYLGLNGIGLTGKSPAFLARLKNLEEMYVGYFNSYVGGVPPEFGTLSKLRVLDMGSCNLTGEIPVSLGNLKHLDTLYLQMNHLTGLLPPELSSLISLKFLDVSINELTGEIPASFFALQNITLINLFKNNFHGRIPSFIGDLPYLEVLQVWENNFTFELPQNLGSNGKLQKLDVSFNHLTGFIPRHLCKGGKLDTVIHMFKVAMMCVVDNSSDRPTMREVVHVLTNPPSSRPKPTNLLDPQPKGP
;
A
#
# COMPACT_ATOMS: atom_id res chain seq x y z
N MET A 1 3.40 -25.68 -19.31
CA MET A 1 2.44 -24.60 -19.04
C MET A 1 1.61 -24.42 -20.30
N THR A 2 0.30 -24.61 -20.25
CA THR A 2 -0.59 -24.40 -21.42
C THR A 2 -1.89 -23.79 -20.94
N GLY A 3 -2.46 -22.84 -21.68
CA GLY A 3 -3.82 -22.36 -21.38
C GLY A 3 -4.88 -23.44 -21.65
N GLN A 4 -6.10 -23.24 -21.17
CA GLN A 4 -7.22 -24.11 -21.53
C GLN A 4 -7.34 -24.16 -23.07
N LYS A 5 -7.31 -25.37 -23.64
CA LYS A 5 -7.32 -25.60 -25.11
C LYS A 5 -6.13 -24.97 -25.88
N GLY A 6 -4.99 -24.72 -25.22
CA GLY A 6 -3.82 -24.11 -25.87
C GLY A 6 -3.92 -22.59 -26.06
N SER A 7 -4.90 -21.95 -25.41
CA SER A 7 -5.02 -20.49 -25.43
C SER A 7 -3.81 -19.81 -24.78
N GLY A 8 -3.44 -18.65 -25.29
CA GLY A 8 -2.36 -17.81 -24.76
C GLY A 8 -0.95 -18.13 -25.24
N LEU A 9 -0.75 -19.22 -25.98
CA LEU A 9 0.52 -19.59 -26.63
C LEU A 9 0.26 -20.05 -28.07
N GLU A 10 -0.67 -19.39 -28.77
CA GLU A 10 -1.18 -19.85 -30.08
C GLU A 10 -0.11 -19.89 -31.18
N ASP A 11 0.94 -19.06 -31.07
CA ASP A 11 2.06 -18.97 -31.99
C ASP A 11 3.24 -19.90 -31.64
N TRP A 12 3.19 -20.57 -30.48
CA TRP A 12 4.17 -21.56 -30.06
C TRP A 12 3.88 -22.89 -30.75
N LYS A 13 4.19 -22.95 -32.04
CA LYS A 13 3.94 -24.12 -32.89
C LYS A 13 5.24 -24.85 -33.20
N ASP A 14 5.13 -26.17 -33.28
CA ASP A 14 6.23 -27.01 -33.75
C ASP A 14 6.68 -26.56 -35.14
N SER A 15 8.00 -26.48 -35.33
CA SER A 15 8.64 -26.06 -36.57
C SER A 15 9.94 -26.83 -36.75
N GLU A 16 10.29 -27.14 -38.00
CA GLU A 16 11.57 -27.76 -38.34
C GLU A 16 12.74 -26.75 -38.28
N SER A 17 12.45 -25.45 -38.22
CA SER A 17 13.49 -24.42 -38.10
C SER A 17 14.10 -24.43 -36.69
N PRO A 18 15.44 -24.50 -36.57
CA PRO A 18 16.12 -24.55 -35.27
C PRO A 18 16.05 -23.24 -34.47
N SER A 19 15.53 -22.16 -35.07
CA SER A 19 15.38 -20.85 -34.43
C SER A 19 13.92 -20.41 -34.26
N ALA A 20 12.94 -21.27 -34.61
CA ALA A 20 11.53 -20.89 -34.63
C ALA A 20 11.02 -20.38 -33.27
N HIS A 21 11.55 -20.93 -32.18
CA HIS A 21 11.18 -20.52 -30.82
C HIS A 21 11.54 -19.07 -30.50
N CYS A 22 12.48 -18.47 -31.25
CA CYS A 22 12.86 -17.08 -31.06
C CYS A 22 11.82 -16.08 -31.59
N ASP A 23 10.88 -16.55 -32.42
CA ASP A 23 9.75 -15.76 -32.92
C ASP A 23 8.50 -15.90 -32.04
N PHE A 24 8.53 -16.77 -31.03
CA PHE A 24 7.41 -17.00 -30.13
C PHE A 24 7.14 -15.78 -29.26
N SER A 25 5.87 -15.44 -29.11
CA SER A 25 5.40 -14.38 -28.24
C SER A 25 5.93 -14.60 -26.82
N GLY A 26 6.58 -13.57 -26.28
CA GLY A 26 7.19 -13.62 -24.96
C GLY A 26 8.61 -14.19 -24.91
N VAL A 27 9.15 -14.74 -26.01
CA VAL A 27 10.51 -15.26 -26.07
C VAL A 27 11.44 -14.24 -26.73
N ARG A 28 12.64 -14.09 -26.17
CA ARG A 28 13.75 -13.39 -26.82
C ARG A 28 14.99 -14.25 -26.79
N CYS A 29 15.66 -14.34 -27.92
CA CYS A 29 16.94 -15.02 -28.04
C CYS A 29 18.13 -14.07 -28.20
N ASP A 30 19.32 -14.60 -27.98
CA ASP A 30 20.59 -14.00 -28.41
C ASP A 30 20.93 -14.36 -29.87
N GLU A 31 22.12 -13.97 -30.32
CA GLU A 31 22.65 -14.21 -31.67
C GLU A 31 22.87 -15.70 -31.99
N GLU A 32 22.96 -16.56 -30.97
CA GLU A 32 23.13 -18.02 -31.10
C GLU A 32 21.78 -18.76 -30.95
N TYR A 33 20.66 -18.03 -31.02
CA TYR A 33 19.30 -18.55 -30.86
C TYR A 33 19.03 -19.16 -29.46
N ARG A 34 19.82 -18.81 -28.44
CA ARG A 34 19.58 -19.23 -27.05
C ARG A 34 18.61 -18.27 -26.37
N VAL A 35 17.66 -18.80 -25.61
CA VAL A 35 16.65 -17.97 -24.94
C VAL A 35 17.29 -17.19 -23.78
N ILE A 36 17.20 -15.86 -23.86
CA ILE A 36 17.70 -14.92 -22.85
C ILE A 36 16.58 -14.22 -22.07
N SER A 37 15.36 -14.20 -22.61
CA SER A 37 14.19 -13.69 -21.91
C SER A 37 12.97 -14.55 -22.21
N LEU A 38 12.21 -14.87 -21.17
CA LEU A 38 10.92 -15.51 -21.26
C LEU A 38 9.93 -14.68 -20.43
N ASN A 39 9.02 -13.99 -21.10
CA ASN A 39 7.93 -13.22 -20.49
C ASN A 39 6.58 -13.63 -21.06
N VAL A 40 5.84 -14.41 -20.29
CA VAL A 40 4.51 -14.93 -20.68
C VAL A 40 3.43 -14.49 -19.68
N SER A 41 3.57 -13.27 -19.16
CA SER A 41 2.67 -12.70 -18.14
C SER A 41 1.31 -12.27 -18.70
N PHE A 42 0.28 -12.26 -17.84
CA PHE A 42 -1.11 -11.96 -18.20
C PHE A 42 -1.71 -12.93 -19.23
N VAL A 43 -1.16 -14.13 -19.27
CA VAL A 43 -1.62 -15.22 -20.12
C VAL A 43 -2.34 -16.20 -19.21
N PRO A 44 -3.54 -16.72 -19.57
CA PRO A 44 -4.26 -17.66 -18.71
C PRO A 44 -3.61 -19.07 -18.73
N LEU A 45 -2.32 -19.16 -18.38
CA LEU A 45 -1.56 -20.39 -18.29
C LEU A 45 -1.96 -21.17 -17.05
N PHE A 46 -2.11 -22.48 -17.22
CA PHE A 46 -2.37 -23.42 -16.14
C PHE A 46 -1.24 -24.47 -16.06
N GLY A 47 -1.20 -25.17 -14.93
CA GLY A 47 -0.27 -26.26 -14.67
C GLY A 47 0.86 -25.82 -13.76
N VAL A 48 2.05 -26.37 -14.01
CA VAL A 48 3.27 -26.17 -13.20
C VAL A 48 4.44 -25.72 -14.08
N ILE A 49 5.46 -25.13 -13.46
CA ILE A 49 6.77 -24.95 -14.10
C ILE A 49 7.42 -26.33 -14.21
N ALA A 50 7.76 -26.74 -15.43
CA ALA A 50 8.41 -28.02 -15.69
C ALA A 50 9.92 -27.95 -15.36
N ARG A 51 10.53 -29.09 -15.01
CA ARG A 51 11.94 -29.16 -14.59
C ARG A 51 12.91 -28.73 -15.68
N GLU A 52 12.50 -28.94 -16.93
CA GLU A 52 13.22 -28.59 -18.15
C GLU A 52 13.47 -27.08 -18.28
N ILE A 53 12.79 -26.24 -17.49
CA ILE A 53 13.10 -24.80 -17.42
C ILE A 53 14.58 -24.56 -17.13
N GLY A 54 15.20 -25.43 -16.31
CA GLY A 54 16.62 -25.36 -15.97
C GLY A 54 17.58 -25.59 -17.14
N LEU A 55 17.09 -25.97 -18.33
CA LEU A 55 17.88 -26.11 -19.56
C LEU A 55 18.08 -24.77 -20.29
N LEU A 56 17.36 -23.72 -19.89
CA LEU A 56 17.53 -22.36 -20.43
C LEU A 56 18.71 -21.64 -19.74
N ASP A 57 19.90 -22.22 -19.83
CA ASP A 57 21.12 -21.78 -19.15
C ASP A 57 21.59 -20.33 -19.45
N LYS A 58 21.12 -19.75 -20.56
CA LYS A 58 21.35 -18.34 -20.94
C LYS A 58 20.26 -17.38 -20.48
N LEU A 59 19.22 -17.86 -19.80
CA LEU A 59 18.09 -17.04 -19.41
C LEU A 59 18.51 -15.97 -18.41
N VAL A 60 18.23 -14.71 -18.75
CA VAL A 60 18.52 -13.52 -17.95
C VAL A 60 17.25 -12.97 -17.30
N ASN A 61 16.11 -13.11 -17.97
CA ASN A 61 14.81 -12.66 -17.49
C ASN A 61 13.78 -13.79 -17.59
N LEU A 62 13.21 -14.16 -16.45
CA LEU A 62 12.07 -15.05 -16.34
C LEU A 62 10.93 -14.28 -15.66
N THR A 63 9.92 -13.88 -16.44
CA THR A 63 8.72 -13.19 -15.95
C THR A 63 7.49 -14.00 -16.32
N ILE A 64 6.84 -14.60 -15.34
CA ILE A 64 5.61 -15.37 -15.49
C ILE A 64 4.62 -14.87 -14.44
N ALA A 65 4.09 -13.67 -14.66
CA ALA A 65 3.29 -12.95 -13.67
C ALA A 65 1.82 -12.84 -14.07
N ALA A 66 0.92 -12.83 -13.09
CA ALA A 66 -0.53 -12.67 -13.31
C ALA A 66 -1.14 -13.78 -14.20
N ASP A 67 -0.72 -15.01 -13.96
CA ASP A 67 -1.23 -16.22 -14.60
C ASP A 67 -1.92 -17.13 -13.56
N ASN A 68 -2.25 -18.38 -13.92
CA ASN A 68 -2.89 -19.33 -13.01
C ASN A 68 -2.02 -20.59 -12.79
N LEU A 69 -0.70 -20.39 -12.68
CA LEU A 69 0.25 -21.46 -12.42
C LEU A 69 0.23 -21.89 -10.96
N THR A 70 0.48 -23.18 -10.74
CA THR A 70 0.36 -23.86 -9.45
C THR A 70 1.60 -24.73 -9.18
N GLY A 71 1.59 -25.41 -8.04
CA GLY A 71 2.62 -26.37 -7.67
C GLY A 71 3.85 -25.72 -7.05
N MET A 72 4.86 -26.55 -6.79
CA MET A 72 6.13 -26.11 -6.20
C MET A 72 7.08 -25.61 -7.29
N ILE A 73 7.98 -24.69 -6.92
CA ILE A 73 9.08 -24.28 -7.80
C ILE A 73 10.08 -25.43 -7.91
N PRO A 74 10.39 -25.93 -9.12
CA PRO A 74 11.35 -27.02 -9.29
C PRO A 74 12.77 -26.55 -8.95
N VAL A 75 13.55 -27.40 -8.29
CA VAL A 75 14.93 -27.10 -7.85
C VAL A 75 15.86 -26.82 -9.04
N GLU A 76 15.52 -27.34 -10.21
CA GLU A 76 16.22 -27.12 -11.48
C GLU A 76 16.21 -25.65 -11.93
N VAL A 77 15.32 -24.80 -11.40
CA VAL A 77 15.40 -23.32 -11.57
C VAL A 77 16.73 -22.78 -11.07
N GLY A 78 17.36 -23.43 -10.09
CA GLY A 78 18.70 -23.09 -9.62
C GLY A 78 19.80 -23.22 -10.68
N ASN A 79 19.56 -23.92 -11.79
CA ASN A 79 20.51 -24.03 -12.90
C ASN A 79 20.56 -22.76 -13.78
N LEU A 80 19.62 -21.83 -13.60
CA LEU A 80 19.56 -20.57 -14.35
C LEU A 80 20.59 -19.55 -13.83
N ALA A 81 21.87 -19.87 -13.99
CA ALA A 81 22.96 -19.10 -13.40
C ALA A 81 23.10 -17.67 -13.93
N SER A 82 22.57 -17.40 -15.13
CA SER A 82 22.58 -16.09 -15.78
C SER A 82 21.41 -15.18 -15.36
N LEU A 83 20.47 -15.70 -14.55
CA LEU A 83 19.21 -15.02 -14.26
C LEU A 83 19.43 -13.78 -13.40
N ARG A 84 18.91 -12.64 -13.86
CA ARG A 84 18.95 -11.34 -13.18
C ARG A 84 17.57 -10.91 -12.69
N LEU A 85 16.52 -11.30 -13.40
CA LEU A 85 15.13 -11.03 -13.02
C LEU A 85 14.35 -12.33 -12.96
N PHE A 86 13.80 -12.63 -11.79
CA PHE A 86 12.86 -13.71 -11.57
C PHE A 86 11.56 -13.15 -10.97
N ASN A 87 10.51 -13.05 -11.80
CA ASN A 87 9.20 -12.60 -11.39
C ASN A 87 8.16 -13.68 -11.67
N ILE A 88 7.52 -14.16 -10.61
CA ILE A 88 6.43 -15.15 -10.65
C ILE A 88 5.21 -14.67 -9.87
N SER A 89 5.08 -13.35 -9.71
CA SER A 89 4.04 -12.73 -8.90
C SER A 89 2.63 -13.01 -9.42
N ASN A 90 1.62 -12.93 -8.55
CA ASN A 90 0.21 -13.10 -8.89
C ASN A 90 -0.07 -14.44 -9.57
N ASN A 91 0.27 -15.53 -8.90
CA ASN A 91 0.01 -16.91 -9.32
C ASN A 91 -0.52 -17.72 -8.13
N ALA A 92 -0.58 -19.04 -8.24
CA ALA A 92 -0.96 -19.97 -7.18
C ALA A 92 0.16 -20.98 -6.84
N PHE A 93 1.43 -20.59 -6.98
CA PHE A 93 2.57 -21.40 -6.54
C PHE A 93 2.48 -21.67 -5.03
N ASN A 94 2.85 -22.88 -4.60
CA ASN A 94 2.60 -23.34 -3.24
C ASN A 94 3.76 -24.16 -2.65
N GLY A 95 3.59 -24.55 -1.38
CA GLY A 95 4.62 -25.23 -0.62
C GLY A 95 5.71 -24.28 -0.12
N ASN A 96 6.78 -24.84 0.43
CA ASN A 96 7.90 -24.03 0.90
C ASN A 96 8.70 -23.48 -0.29
N PHE A 97 9.12 -22.22 -0.21
CA PHE A 97 10.02 -21.66 -1.22
C PHE A 97 11.37 -22.38 -1.19
N PRO A 98 11.88 -22.93 -2.31
CA PRO A 98 13.09 -23.73 -2.32
C PRO A 98 14.34 -22.84 -2.28
N GLY A 99 14.75 -22.38 -1.09
CA GLY A 99 15.90 -21.48 -0.92
C GLY A 99 17.22 -22.01 -1.51
N GLU A 100 17.38 -23.32 -1.64
CA GLU A 100 18.55 -23.96 -2.24
C GLU A 100 18.83 -23.57 -3.70
N ILE A 101 17.84 -23.09 -4.45
CA ILE A 101 18.04 -22.62 -5.84
C ILE A 101 18.97 -21.40 -5.89
N PHE A 102 19.05 -20.62 -4.82
CA PHE A 102 19.86 -19.40 -4.77
C PHE A 102 21.36 -19.66 -4.83
N ARG A 103 21.81 -20.89 -4.55
CA ARG A 103 23.23 -21.27 -4.68
C ARG A 103 23.77 -21.14 -6.11
N GLY A 104 22.90 -21.34 -7.11
CA GLY A 104 23.28 -21.22 -8.53
C GLY A 104 23.00 -19.84 -9.13
N MET A 105 22.12 -19.05 -8.53
CA MET A 105 21.57 -17.81 -9.11
C MET A 105 22.31 -16.54 -8.68
N SER A 106 23.64 -16.56 -8.69
CA SER A 106 24.48 -15.47 -8.15
C SER A 106 24.31 -14.08 -8.83
N GLN A 107 23.72 -14.04 -10.03
CA GLN A 107 23.48 -12.81 -10.78
C GLN A 107 22.11 -12.18 -10.48
N LEU A 108 21.30 -12.78 -9.61
CA LEU A 108 19.93 -12.32 -9.38
C LEU A 108 19.89 -10.93 -8.74
N GLU A 109 19.18 -10.01 -9.38
CA GLU A 109 18.98 -8.62 -8.95
C GLU A 109 17.56 -8.36 -8.47
N VAL A 110 16.58 -9.04 -9.07
CA VAL A 110 15.15 -8.90 -8.78
C VAL A 110 14.55 -10.27 -8.55
N LEU A 111 13.99 -10.46 -7.36
CA LEU A 111 13.14 -11.59 -7.01
C LEU A 111 11.77 -11.07 -6.57
N ASP A 112 10.75 -11.37 -7.36
CA ASP A 112 9.37 -11.00 -7.07
C ASP A 112 8.46 -12.23 -7.14
N THR A 113 7.93 -12.59 -5.98
CA THR A 113 7.01 -13.72 -5.81
C THR A 113 5.71 -13.25 -5.15
N TYR A 114 5.42 -11.95 -5.22
CA TYR A 114 4.27 -11.33 -4.59
C TYR A 114 2.96 -12.06 -4.94
N ASN A 115 2.02 -12.17 -3.99
CA ASN A 115 0.68 -12.72 -4.21
C ASN A 115 0.71 -14.15 -4.79
N ASN A 116 1.12 -15.11 -3.96
CA ASN A 116 1.17 -16.54 -4.24
C ASN A 116 0.70 -17.32 -2.99
N ASN A 117 0.81 -18.65 -3.02
CA ASN A 117 0.42 -19.53 -1.91
C ASN A 117 1.64 -20.18 -1.22
N PHE A 118 2.80 -19.51 -1.20
CA PHE A 118 4.01 -20.04 -0.54
C PHE A 118 3.82 -20.12 0.98
N THR A 119 4.33 -21.19 1.59
CA THR A 119 4.21 -21.49 3.02
C THR A 119 5.59 -21.69 3.68
N GLY A 120 5.59 -21.95 4.99
CA GLY A 120 6.82 -22.24 5.74
C GLY A 120 7.59 -20.98 6.13
N PRO A 121 8.83 -21.10 6.62
CA PRO A 121 9.64 -19.94 6.98
C PRO A 121 10.18 -19.22 5.73
N LEU A 122 10.51 -17.95 5.89
CA LEU A 122 11.28 -17.20 4.90
C LEU A 122 12.63 -17.89 4.63
N PRO A 123 13.03 -18.08 3.36
CA PRO A 123 14.24 -18.83 3.01
C PRO A 123 15.48 -18.04 3.45
N ILE A 124 16.40 -18.72 4.12
CA ILE A 124 17.57 -18.06 4.70
C ILE A 124 18.75 -17.99 3.72
N GLU A 125 18.76 -18.87 2.73
CA GLU A 125 19.74 -18.99 1.65
C GLU A 125 19.76 -17.75 0.74
N ILE A 126 18.73 -16.90 0.80
CA ILE A 126 18.66 -15.66 0.02
C ILE A 126 19.83 -14.71 0.33
N VAL A 127 20.49 -14.87 1.47
CA VAL A 127 21.70 -14.12 1.85
C VAL A 127 22.88 -14.38 0.91
N ASP A 128 22.84 -15.45 0.12
CA ASP A 128 23.86 -15.77 -0.87
C ASP A 128 23.76 -14.85 -2.12
N LEU A 129 22.61 -14.20 -2.33
CA LEU A 129 22.36 -13.31 -3.47
C LEU A 129 22.93 -11.90 -3.24
N LYS A 130 24.24 -11.73 -3.45
CA LYS A 130 24.93 -10.46 -3.17
C LYS A 130 24.53 -9.31 -4.10
N ASN A 131 23.94 -9.59 -5.26
CA ASN A 131 23.47 -8.59 -6.22
C ASN A 131 21.98 -8.23 -6.06
N LEU A 132 21.28 -8.84 -5.10
CA LEU A 132 19.84 -8.66 -4.95
C LEU A 132 19.48 -7.23 -4.52
N ARG A 133 18.71 -6.54 -5.34
CA ARG A 133 18.26 -5.16 -5.11
C ARG A 133 16.78 -5.09 -4.77
N HIS A 134 15.98 -5.98 -5.33
CA HIS A 134 14.54 -6.02 -5.12
C HIS A 134 14.13 -7.40 -4.63
N LEU A 135 13.53 -7.44 -3.45
CA LEU A 135 12.96 -8.63 -2.86
C LEU A 135 11.50 -8.40 -2.51
N SER A 136 10.60 -9.19 -3.12
CA SER A 136 9.17 -9.16 -2.81
C SER A 136 8.64 -10.57 -2.54
N PHE A 137 8.29 -10.82 -1.28
CA PHE A 137 7.61 -12.03 -0.83
C PHE A 137 6.16 -11.76 -0.39
N GLY A 138 5.69 -10.50 -0.47
CA GLY A 138 4.39 -10.09 0.08
C GLY A 138 3.20 -10.90 -0.46
N GLY A 139 2.08 -10.92 0.28
CA GLY A 139 0.86 -11.62 -0.14
C GLY A 139 1.02 -13.14 -0.27
N ASN A 140 1.77 -13.76 0.64
CA ASN A 140 1.96 -15.20 0.72
C ASN A 140 1.57 -15.69 2.12
N TYR A 141 1.70 -16.99 2.39
CA TYR A 141 1.41 -17.60 3.69
C TYR A 141 2.68 -18.05 4.41
N PHE A 142 3.75 -17.27 4.28
CA PHE A 142 4.96 -17.48 5.08
C PHE A 142 4.65 -17.41 6.58
N THR A 143 5.59 -17.87 7.39
CA THR A 143 5.42 -18.00 8.83
C THR A 143 6.73 -17.73 9.55
N GLY A 144 6.67 -17.54 10.86
CA GLY A 144 7.86 -17.32 11.68
C GLY A 144 8.23 -15.83 11.72
N GLN A 145 9.53 -15.55 11.69
CA GLN A 145 10.08 -14.19 11.87
C GLN A 145 10.93 -13.82 10.67
N ILE A 146 11.15 -12.52 10.47
CA ILE A 146 12.16 -12.04 9.51
C ILE A 146 13.53 -12.49 10.02
N PRO A 147 14.31 -13.25 9.22
CA PRO A 147 15.61 -13.68 9.68
C PRO A 147 16.58 -12.51 9.78
N GLU A 148 17.26 -12.37 10.91
CA GLU A 148 18.23 -11.27 11.11
C GLU A 148 19.37 -11.29 10.08
N ARG A 149 19.71 -12.47 9.54
CA ARG A 149 20.70 -12.60 8.46
C ARG A 149 20.31 -11.89 7.17
N TYR A 150 19.05 -11.49 6.97
CA TYR A 150 18.66 -10.67 5.81
C TYR A 150 19.43 -9.34 5.77
N THR A 151 19.98 -8.91 6.90
CA THR A 151 20.90 -7.77 6.98
C THR A 151 22.23 -7.99 6.24
N GLU A 152 22.57 -9.20 5.81
CA GLU A 152 23.75 -9.48 4.99
C GLU A 152 23.56 -9.08 3.52
N ILE A 153 22.32 -8.82 3.08
CA ILE A 153 21.99 -8.44 1.70
C ILE A 153 22.10 -6.92 1.53
N GLN A 154 23.33 -6.43 1.67
CA GLN A 154 23.63 -4.99 1.71
C GLN A 154 23.26 -4.22 0.43
N SER A 155 23.00 -4.93 -0.67
CA SER A 155 22.56 -4.40 -1.97
C SER A 155 21.07 -4.07 -2.04
N LEU A 156 20.25 -4.48 -1.05
CA LEU A 156 18.81 -4.26 -1.07
C LEU A 156 18.41 -2.79 -1.11
N VAL A 157 17.49 -2.50 -2.03
CA VAL A 157 16.84 -1.21 -2.24
C VAL A 157 15.35 -1.29 -1.93
N TYR A 158 14.71 -2.41 -2.32
CA TYR A 158 13.30 -2.68 -2.09
C TYR A 158 13.13 -3.96 -1.28
N LEU A 159 12.35 -3.89 -0.20
CA LEU A 159 11.97 -5.03 0.64
C LEU A 159 10.45 -5.06 0.84
N GLY A 160 9.79 -6.04 0.22
CA GLY A 160 8.37 -6.31 0.35
C GLY A 160 8.10 -7.61 1.10
N LEU A 161 7.71 -7.50 2.37
CA LEU A 161 7.32 -8.60 3.25
C LEU A 161 5.91 -8.39 3.85
N ASN A 162 5.07 -7.64 3.13
CA ASN A 162 3.73 -7.27 3.58
C ASN A 162 2.72 -8.40 3.35
N GLY A 163 1.80 -8.62 4.27
CA GLY A 163 0.71 -9.57 4.09
C GLY A 163 1.13 -11.03 4.18
N ILE A 164 2.15 -11.37 4.99
CA ILE A 164 2.68 -12.74 5.05
C ILE A 164 2.68 -13.37 6.45
N GLY A 165 1.97 -12.80 7.44
CA GLY A 165 1.80 -13.46 8.74
C GLY A 165 3.06 -13.51 9.62
N LEU A 166 4.02 -12.60 9.42
CA LEU A 166 5.25 -12.57 10.21
C LEU A 166 4.96 -12.22 11.66
N THR A 167 5.75 -12.81 12.56
CA THR A 167 5.66 -12.63 14.01
C THR A 167 7.00 -12.20 14.59
N GLY A 168 7.06 -12.01 15.91
CA GLY A 168 8.30 -11.70 16.63
C GLY A 168 8.44 -10.21 16.96
N LYS A 169 9.63 -9.80 17.42
CA LYS A 169 9.88 -8.39 17.73
C LYS A 169 9.89 -7.56 16.46
N SER A 170 9.48 -6.30 16.58
CA SER A 170 9.60 -5.31 15.52
C SER A 170 11.06 -5.26 15.00
N PRO A 171 11.29 -5.34 13.68
CA PRO A 171 12.57 -5.77 13.11
C PRO A 171 13.63 -4.64 13.04
N ALA A 172 14.04 -4.10 14.19
CA ALA A 172 15.02 -3.01 14.31
C ALA A 172 16.34 -3.27 13.54
N PHE A 173 16.76 -4.54 13.46
CA PHE A 173 17.98 -4.95 12.76
C PHE A 173 17.96 -4.59 11.26
N LEU A 174 16.79 -4.46 10.63
CA LEU A 174 16.70 -4.04 9.22
C LEU A 174 17.27 -2.63 8.98
N ALA A 175 17.43 -1.81 10.03
CA ALA A 175 18.13 -0.55 9.96
C ALA A 175 19.60 -0.67 9.49
N ARG A 176 20.18 -1.88 9.51
CA ARG A 176 21.53 -2.15 8.97
C ARG A 176 21.59 -2.16 7.43
N LEU A 177 20.45 -2.24 6.74
CA LEU A 177 20.38 -2.21 5.27
C LEU A 177 20.34 -0.76 4.77
N LYS A 178 21.51 -0.12 4.71
CA LYS A 178 21.63 1.33 4.44
C LYS A 178 21.24 1.77 3.02
N ASN A 179 21.01 0.82 2.12
CA ASN A 179 20.58 1.09 0.75
C ASN A 179 19.06 1.04 0.55
N LEU A 180 18.28 0.68 1.58
CA LEU A 180 16.83 0.62 1.47
C LEU A 180 16.23 1.99 1.13
N GLU A 181 15.42 1.98 0.08
CA GLU A 181 14.57 3.09 -0.36
C GLU A 181 13.10 2.77 -0.07
N GLU A 182 12.69 1.51 -0.18
CA GLU A 182 11.30 1.10 0.03
C GLU A 182 11.21 -0.11 0.96
N MET A 183 10.45 0.03 2.04
CA MET A 183 10.28 -1.02 3.03
C MET A 183 8.78 -1.21 3.36
N TYR A 184 8.23 -2.31 2.85
CA TYR A 184 6.87 -2.77 3.12
C TYR A 184 6.93 -3.98 4.05
N VAL A 185 6.82 -3.73 5.35
CA VAL A 185 6.77 -4.79 6.37
C VAL A 185 5.44 -4.76 7.13
N GLY A 186 4.48 -3.96 6.64
CA GLY A 186 3.11 -3.81 7.11
C GLY A 186 2.18 -4.95 6.70
N TYR A 187 0.88 -4.70 6.89
CA TYR A 187 -0.29 -5.50 6.54
C TYR A 187 -0.24 -6.95 7.01
N PHE A 188 -1.09 -7.33 7.96
CA PHE A 188 -1.26 -8.73 8.37
C PHE A 188 0.02 -9.40 8.89
N ASN A 189 0.96 -8.61 9.40
CA ASN A 189 2.04 -9.09 10.27
C ASN A 189 1.65 -8.82 11.73
N SER A 190 2.28 -9.48 12.69
CA SER A 190 1.97 -9.35 14.12
C SER A 190 3.27 -9.19 14.92
N TYR A 191 3.71 -7.95 15.05
CA TYR A 191 4.95 -7.65 15.77
C TYR A 191 4.70 -7.39 17.26
N VAL A 192 5.75 -7.61 18.04
CA VAL A 192 5.86 -7.21 19.44
C VAL A 192 6.70 -5.94 19.52
N GLY A 193 6.17 -4.90 20.17
CA GLY A 193 6.78 -3.59 20.30
C GLY A 193 6.25 -2.58 19.28
N GLY A 194 6.91 -1.42 19.19
CA GLY A 194 6.52 -0.32 18.33
C GLY A 194 7.32 -0.21 17.05
N VAL A 195 7.22 0.95 16.41
CA VAL A 195 8.09 1.31 15.30
C VAL A 195 9.53 1.45 15.83
N PRO A 196 10.54 0.77 15.25
CA PRO A 196 11.91 0.85 15.74
C PRO A 196 12.52 2.25 15.54
N PRO A 197 13.04 2.91 16.59
CA PRO A 197 13.73 4.19 16.44
C PRO A 197 14.95 4.12 15.50
N GLU A 198 15.57 2.95 15.37
CA GLU A 198 16.72 2.69 14.48
C GLU A 198 16.39 2.93 13.01
N PHE A 199 15.12 2.82 12.61
CA PHE A 199 14.69 3.11 11.24
C PHE A 199 14.94 4.57 10.86
N GLY A 200 15.03 5.49 11.83
CA GLY A 200 15.48 6.87 11.61
C GLY A 200 16.92 7.01 11.05
N THR A 201 17.68 5.91 10.96
CA THR A 201 19.03 5.89 10.38
C THR A 201 19.08 5.45 8.91
N LEU A 202 17.93 5.13 8.30
CA LEU A 202 17.81 4.70 6.90
C LEU A 202 17.71 5.93 5.99
N SER A 203 18.80 6.68 5.84
CA SER A 203 18.77 8.00 5.19
C SER A 203 18.26 8.03 3.75
N LYS A 204 18.26 6.89 3.03
CA LYS A 204 17.72 6.78 1.66
C LYS A 204 16.24 6.41 1.61
N LEU A 205 15.61 6.08 2.74
CA LEU A 205 14.25 5.58 2.78
C LEU A 205 13.25 6.62 2.26
N ARG A 206 12.40 6.17 1.34
CA ARG A 206 11.33 6.90 0.66
C ARG A 206 9.97 6.39 1.11
N VAL A 207 9.83 5.08 1.28
CA VAL A 207 8.58 4.45 1.74
C VAL A 207 8.83 3.62 2.99
N LEU A 208 8.05 3.90 4.03
CA LEU A 208 7.93 3.07 5.22
C LEU A 208 6.46 2.69 5.43
N ASP A 209 6.17 1.40 5.27
CA ASP A 209 4.85 0.83 5.57
C ASP A 209 4.96 -0.23 6.66
N MET A 210 4.32 0.07 7.79
CA MET A 210 4.12 -0.83 8.93
C MET A 210 2.67 -0.79 9.43
N GLY A 211 1.71 -0.52 8.55
CA GLY A 211 0.29 -0.50 8.92
C GLY A 211 -0.23 -1.89 9.29
N SER A 212 -1.27 -2.02 10.10
CA SER A 212 -1.92 -3.30 10.42
C SER A 212 -0.97 -4.38 10.96
N CYS A 213 -0.15 -4.02 11.96
CA CYS A 213 0.93 -4.85 12.51
C CYS A 213 0.87 -5.16 14.00
N ASN A 214 -0.20 -4.74 14.70
CA ASN A 214 -0.31 -4.82 16.16
C ASN A 214 0.79 -4.03 16.90
N LEU A 215 1.34 -2.98 16.27
CA LEU A 215 2.38 -2.15 16.87
C LEU A 215 1.84 -1.36 18.06
N THR A 216 2.65 -1.23 19.11
CA THR A 216 2.32 -0.49 20.34
C THR A 216 3.33 0.62 20.62
N GLY A 217 3.03 1.50 21.58
CA GLY A 217 3.93 2.57 22.01
C GLY A 217 3.93 3.77 21.06
N GLU A 218 4.90 4.67 21.24
CA GLU A 218 4.92 5.96 20.55
C GLU A 218 5.57 5.89 19.16
N ILE A 219 5.22 6.85 18.30
CA ILE A 219 5.92 7.08 17.03
C ILE A 219 7.31 7.69 17.35
N PRO A 220 8.43 7.07 16.95
CA PRO A 220 9.76 7.58 17.29
C PRO A 220 10.07 8.93 16.64
N VAL A 221 10.56 9.88 17.44
CA VAL A 221 11.06 11.19 16.96
C VAL A 221 12.17 11.06 15.90
N SER A 222 12.94 9.97 15.96
CA SER A 222 14.05 9.69 15.03
C SER A 222 13.58 9.52 13.58
N LEU A 223 12.30 9.19 13.34
CA LEU A 223 11.75 9.14 11.99
C LEU A 223 11.87 10.50 11.29
N GLY A 224 11.85 11.63 12.02
CA GLY A 224 12.07 12.97 11.46
C GLY A 224 13.44 13.19 10.78
N ASN A 225 14.37 12.25 10.92
CA ASN A 225 15.66 12.27 10.23
C ASN A 225 15.57 11.83 8.76
N LEU A 226 14.47 11.20 8.34
CA LEU A 226 14.32 10.58 7.02
C LEU A 226 13.91 11.60 5.94
N LYS A 227 14.82 12.50 5.54
CA LYS A 227 14.50 13.63 4.66
C LYS A 227 13.96 13.25 3.26
N HIS A 228 14.23 12.02 2.82
CA HIS A 228 13.75 11.48 1.55
C HIS A 228 12.40 10.74 1.65
N LEU A 229 11.87 10.56 2.86
CA LEU A 229 10.62 9.84 3.09
C LEU A 229 9.46 10.61 2.44
N ASP A 230 8.81 9.99 1.47
CA ASP A 230 7.63 10.49 0.79
C ASP A 230 6.34 9.81 1.28
N THR A 231 6.45 8.61 1.84
CA THR A 231 5.30 7.80 2.28
C THR A 231 5.54 7.21 3.67
N LEU A 232 4.67 7.54 4.63
CA LEU A 232 4.67 6.99 5.98
C LEU A 232 3.28 6.41 6.31
N TYR A 233 3.21 5.09 6.38
CA TYR A 233 2.00 4.32 6.67
C TYR A 233 2.17 3.54 7.97
N LEU A 234 1.42 3.94 9.00
CA LEU A 234 1.40 3.36 10.34
C LEU A 234 -0.04 3.08 10.81
N GLN A 235 -1.02 3.12 9.92
CA GLN A 235 -2.44 2.95 10.21
C GLN A 235 -2.78 1.57 10.78
N MET A 236 -3.92 1.44 11.45
CA MET A 236 -4.44 0.18 11.99
C MET A 236 -3.48 -0.50 12.98
N ASN A 237 -2.97 0.25 13.95
CA ASN A 237 -2.12 -0.26 15.02
C ASN A 237 -2.67 0.19 16.39
N HIS A 238 -1.90 -0.03 17.45
CA HIS A 238 -2.16 0.41 18.82
C HIS A 238 -1.14 1.47 19.26
N LEU A 239 -0.73 2.34 18.33
CA LEU A 239 0.24 3.40 18.63
C LEU A 239 -0.40 4.46 19.53
N THR A 240 0.34 4.88 20.54
CA THR A 240 -0.08 5.85 21.56
C THR A 240 0.81 7.08 21.56
N GLY A 241 0.54 8.03 22.47
CA GLY A 241 1.32 9.26 22.58
C GLY A 241 0.95 10.30 21.54
N LEU A 242 1.87 11.25 21.30
CA LEU A 242 1.65 12.40 20.42
C LEU A 242 2.15 12.14 19.00
N LEU A 243 1.67 12.93 18.03
CA LEU A 243 2.39 13.10 16.77
C LEU A 243 3.68 13.89 17.01
N PRO A 244 4.87 13.32 16.73
CA PRO A 244 6.13 14.02 16.98
C PRO A 244 6.26 15.28 16.10
N PRO A 245 6.51 16.47 16.67
CA PRO A 245 6.78 17.68 15.90
C PRO A 245 7.99 17.54 14.96
N GLU A 246 8.93 16.64 15.26
CA GLU A 246 10.10 16.31 14.45
C GLU A 246 9.72 15.74 13.07
N LEU A 247 8.52 15.16 12.91
CA LEU A 247 8.05 14.71 11.59
C LEU A 247 7.88 15.87 10.60
N SER A 248 7.81 17.13 11.07
CA SER A 248 7.85 18.33 10.20
C SER A 248 9.13 18.42 9.35
N SER A 249 10.19 17.73 9.75
CA SER A 249 11.43 17.64 9.00
C SER A 249 11.37 16.77 7.74
N LEU A 250 10.28 16.01 7.54
CA LEU A 250 10.07 15.14 6.39
C LEU A 250 9.63 15.97 5.18
N ILE A 251 10.53 16.81 4.66
CA ILE A 251 10.22 17.77 3.59
C ILE A 251 9.77 17.13 2.27
N SER A 252 10.05 15.84 2.08
CA SER A 252 9.61 15.06 0.91
C SER A 252 8.24 14.39 1.10
N LEU A 253 7.66 14.45 2.31
CA LEU A 253 6.46 13.69 2.69
C LEU A 253 5.26 14.11 1.84
N LYS A 254 4.64 13.12 1.20
CA LYS A 254 3.43 13.23 0.37
C LYS A 254 2.26 12.52 1.02
N PHE A 255 2.48 11.39 1.66
CA PHE A 255 1.43 10.55 2.22
C PHE A 255 1.73 10.26 3.70
N LEU A 256 0.85 10.73 4.57
CA LEU A 256 0.88 10.43 6.00
C LEU A 256 -0.43 9.73 6.39
N ASP A 257 -0.33 8.47 6.77
CA ASP A 257 -1.45 7.72 7.34
C ASP A 257 -1.09 7.13 8.70
N VAL A 258 -1.73 7.65 9.74
CA VAL A 258 -1.65 7.16 11.12
C VAL A 258 -3.05 6.83 11.67
N SER A 259 -4.02 6.65 10.77
CA SER A 259 -5.41 6.39 11.13
C SER A 259 -5.59 5.07 11.89
N ILE A 260 -6.67 4.95 12.66
CA ILE A 260 -6.99 3.73 13.43
C ILE A 260 -5.82 3.38 14.36
N ASN A 261 -5.56 4.28 15.31
CA ASN A 261 -4.59 4.13 16.38
C ASN A 261 -5.16 4.74 17.68
N GLU A 262 -4.33 4.86 18.72
CA GLU A 262 -4.70 5.42 20.01
C GLU A 262 -3.97 6.76 20.28
N LEU A 263 -3.52 7.45 19.21
CA LEU A 263 -2.76 8.70 19.27
C LEU A 263 -3.60 9.83 19.87
N THR A 264 -2.97 10.74 20.61
CA THR A 264 -3.60 11.86 21.31
C THR A 264 -2.88 13.18 21.02
N GLY A 265 -3.32 14.26 21.66
CA GLY A 265 -2.75 15.60 21.50
C GLY A 265 -3.28 16.36 20.29
N GLU A 266 -2.56 17.42 19.92
CA GLU A 266 -2.90 18.29 18.79
C GLU A 266 -2.04 17.99 17.57
N ILE A 267 -2.48 18.43 16.39
CA ILE A 267 -1.64 18.41 15.18
C ILE A 267 -0.49 19.42 15.38
N PRO A 268 0.79 19.01 15.28
CA PRO A 268 1.91 19.91 15.55
C PRO A 268 1.91 21.13 14.63
N ALA A 269 2.06 22.32 15.20
CA ALA A 269 2.11 23.56 14.42
C ALA A 269 3.24 23.55 13.38
N SER A 270 4.36 22.86 13.69
CA SER A 270 5.52 22.70 12.81
C SER A 270 5.20 22.00 11.49
N PHE A 271 4.08 21.28 11.38
CA PHE A 271 3.68 20.60 10.13
C PHE A 271 3.35 21.58 9.00
N PHE A 272 3.32 22.90 9.27
CA PHE A 272 3.37 23.92 8.22
C PHE A 272 4.57 23.74 7.26
N ALA A 273 5.64 23.06 7.67
CA ALA A 273 6.80 22.79 6.83
C ALA A 273 6.58 21.69 5.77
N LEU A 274 5.52 20.88 5.88
CA LEU A 274 5.24 19.73 5.00
C LEU A 274 4.60 20.15 3.68
N GLN A 275 5.30 20.97 2.91
CA GLN A 275 4.77 21.63 1.72
C GLN A 275 4.46 20.69 0.54
N ASN A 276 4.95 19.45 0.57
CA ASN A 276 4.70 18.43 -0.47
C ASN A 276 3.54 17.49 -0.14
N ILE A 277 2.88 17.66 1.01
CA ILE A 277 1.88 16.70 1.49
C ILE A 277 0.61 16.75 0.63
N THR A 278 0.13 15.56 0.29
CA THR A 278 -1.06 15.33 -0.56
C THR A 278 -2.16 14.63 0.21
N LEU A 279 -1.78 13.75 1.16
CA LEU A 279 -2.70 12.96 1.97
C LEU A 279 -2.34 13.06 3.44
N ILE A 280 -3.34 13.40 4.24
CA ILE A 280 -3.31 13.40 5.70
C ILE A 280 -4.49 12.57 6.21
N ASN A 281 -4.20 11.38 6.73
CA ASN A 281 -5.17 10.50 7.36
C ASN A 281 -4.85 10.34 8.86
N LEU A 282 -5.70 10.94 9.69
CA LEU A 282 -5.60 10.91 11.16
C LEU A 282 -6.85 10.30 11.81
N PHE A 283 -7.81 9.82 11.01
CA PHE A 283 -9.11 9.39 11.50
C PHE A 283 -9.04 8.21 12.49
N LYS A 284 -10.05 8.04 13.33
CA LYS A 284 -10.10 6.99 14.36
C LYS A 284 -8.88 7.04 15.30
N ASN A 285 -8.73 8.15 15.99
CA ASN A 285 -7.72 8.39 17.02
C ASN A 285 -8.35 9.23 18.16
N ASN A 286 -7.53 9.68 19.11
CA ASN A 286 -7.92 10.54 20.23
C ASN A 286 -7.40 11.99 20.07
N PHE A 287 -7.13 12.46 18.84
CA PHE A 287 -6.63 13.83 18.62
C PHE A 287 -7.65 14.87 19.07
N HIS A 288 -7.17 15.98 19.61
CA HIS A 288 -8.01 17.08 20.10
C HIS A 288 -7.43 18.46 19.71
N GLY A 289 -8.05 19.52 20.23
CA GLY A 289 -7.67 20.89 19.91
C GLY A 289 -8.17 21.31 18.53
N ARG A 290 -7.57 22.35 17.94
CA ARG A 290 -7.99 22.89 16.64
C ARG A 290 -7.30 22.16 15.49
N ILE A 291 -7.94 22.12 14.34
CA ILE A 291 -7.26 21.85 13.06
C ILE A 291 -6.46 23.11 12.69
N PRO A 292 -5.11 23.07 12.59
CA PRO A 292 -4.30 24.26 12.35
C PRO A 292 -4.61 24.94 11.01
N SER A 293 -4.53 26.28 10.98
CA SER A 293 -4.87 27.07 9.79
C SER A 293 -3.99 26.75 8.58
N PHE A 294 -2.72 26.42 8.81
CA PHE A 294 -1.77 26.10 7.73
C PHE A 294 -2.24 24.92 6.86
N ILE A 295 -3.09 24.02 7.38
CA ILE A 295 -3.63 22.91 6.59
C ILE A 295 -4.44 23.43 5.40
N GLY A 296 -5.14 24.55 5.56
CA GLY A 296 -5.84 25.21 4.46
C GLY A 296 -4.91 25.85 3.42
N ASP A 297 -3.66 26.10 3.79
CA ASP A 297 -2.65 26.75 2.94
C ASP A 297 -1.71 25.73 2.25
N LEU A 298 -1.87 24.42 2.51
CA LEU A 298 -1.06 23.38 1.90
C LEU A 298 -1.30 23.28 0.38
N PRO A 299 -0.26 23.48 -0.46
CA PRO A 299 -0.43 23.71 -1.88
C PRO A 299 -0.83 22.47 -2.67
N TYR A 300 -0.55 21.27 -2.16
CA TYR A 300 -0.82 19.99 -2.84
C TYR A 300 -1.82 19.08 -2.10
N LEU A 301 -2.47 19.56 -1.04
CA LEU A 301 -3.40 18.73 -0.27
C LEU A 301 -4.61 18.30 -1.09
N GLU A 302 -4.79 17.00 -1.23
CA GLU A 302 -5.87 16.33 -1.97
C GLU A 302 -6.80 15.57 -1.02
N VAL A 303 -6.26 14.95 0.03
CA VAL A 303 -7.02 14.12 0.97
C VAL A 303 -6.76 14.58 2.40
N LEU A 304 -7.83 14.92 3.12
CA LEU A 304 -7.82 15.20 4.55
C LEU A 304 -8.92 14.39 5.25
N GLN A 305 -8.53 13.39 6.02
CA GLN A 305 -9.46 12.58 6.81
C GLN A 305 -9.10 12.64 8.29
N VAL A 306 -9.97 13.24 9.08
CA VAL A 306 -9.78 13.46 10.53
C VAL A 306 -10.99 13.00 11.35
N TRP A 307 -11.90 12.24 10.73
CA TRP A 307 -13.13 11.78 11.34
C TRP A 307 -12.89 10.84 12.53
N GLU A 308 -13.89 10.69 13.41
CA GLU A 308 -13.77 9.93 14.66
C GLU A 308 -12.52 10.34 15.48
N ASN A 309 -12.52 11.59 15.92
CA ASN A 309 -11.55 12.21 16.81
C ASN A 309 -12.26 13.20 17.75
N ASN A 310 -11.51 13.98 18.53
CA ASN A 310 -12.00 14.98 19.48
C ASN A 310 -11.63 16.43 19.07
N PHE A 311 -11.51 16.72 17.76
CA PHE A 311 -11.19 18.07 17.27
C PHE A 311 -12.30 19.07 17.60
N THR A 312 -11.91 20.28 18.01
CA THR A 312 -12.79 21.41 18.37
C THR A 312 -12.53 22.62 17.48
N PHE A 313 -13.25 23.71 17.71
CA PHE A 313 -13.17 24.97 16.93
C PHE A 313 -13.60 24.80 15.46
N GLU A 314 -13.25 25.79 14.63
CA GLU A 314 -13.69 25.87 13.24
C GLU A 314 -12.70 25.17 12.29
N LEU A 315 -13.20 24.78 11.11
CA LEU A 315 -12.34 24.40 9.98
C LEU A 315 -11.50 25.59 9.52
N PRO A 316 -10.27 25.37 9.01
CA PRO A 316 -9.48 26.43 8.39
C PRO A 316 -10.26 27.12 7.25
N GLN A 317 -10.42 28.44 7.34
CA GLN A 317 -11.23 29.20 6.37
C GLN A 317 -10.67 29.16 4.94
N ASN A 318 -9.36 28.92 4.79
CA ASN A 318 -8.70 28.76 3.49
C ASN A 318 -8.78 27.34 2.94
N LEU A 319 -9.34 26.36 3.67
CA LEU A 319 -9.39 24.96 3.21
C LEU A 319 -10.09 24.85 1.84
N GLY A 320 -9.44 24.15 0.91
CA GLY A 320 -9.88 24.01 -0.48
C GLY A 320 -9.40 25.13 -1.42
N SER A 321 -8.80 26.21 -0.91
CA SER A 321 -8.30 27.32 -1.74
C SER A 321 -7.21 26.92 -2.72
N ASN A 322 -6.51 25.79 -2.46
CA ASN A 322 -5.53 25.18 -3.35
C ASN A 322 -6.14 24.59 -4.64
N GLY A 323 -7.46 24.40 -4.71
CA GLY A 323 -8.15 23.84 -5.87
C GLY A 323 -7.85 22.36 -6.17
N LYS A 324 -7.25 21.62 -5.22
CA LYS A 324 -6.83 20.23 -5.37
C LYS A 324 -7.58 19.26 -4.46
N LEU A 325 -8.27 19.74 -3.43
CA LEU A 325 -8.97 18.90 -2.47
C LEU A 325 -10.00 17.96 -3.14
N GLN A 326 -9.82 16.65 -2.95
CA GLN A 326 -10.63 15.56 -3.50
C GLN A 326 -11.46 14.85 -2.44
N LYS A 327 -10.90 14.65 -1.24
CA LYS A 327 -11.58 13.93 -0.15
C LYS A 327 -11.42 14.69 1.15
N LEU A 328 -12.56 15.03 1.75
CA LEU A 328 -12.64 15.60 3.10
C LEU A 328 -13.63 14.79 3.93
N ASP A 329 -13.19 14.28 5.07
CA ASP A 329 -14.09 13.75 6.09
C ASP A 329 -13.65 14.18 7.48
N VAL A 330 -14.55 14.92 8.14
CA VAL A 330 -14.36 15.53 9.47
C VAL A 330 -15.47 15.11 10.44
N SER A 331 -16.27 14.11 10.06
CA SER A 331 -17.39 13.60 10.84
C SER A 331 -16.94 13.07 12.21
N PHE A 332 -17.87 12.95 13.17
CA PHE A 332 -17.58 12.45 14.52
C PHE A 332 -16.42 13.22 15.20
N ASN A 333 -16.57 14.54 15.28
CA ASN A 333 -15.72 15.49 16.00
C ASN A 333 -16.60 16.55 16.69
N HIS A 334 -16.01 17.54 17.35
CA HIS A 334 -16.68 18.65 18.04
C HIS A 334 -16.48 20.00 17.33
N LEU A 335 -16.42 19.99 15.99
CA LEU A 335 -16.19 21.17 15.17
C LEU A 335 -17.39 22.15 15.17
N THR A 336 -17.09 23.45 15.15
CA THR A 336 -18.05 24.56 15.12
C THR A 336 -17.77 25.51 13.95
N GLY A 337 -18.44 26.67 13.89
CA GLY A 337 -18.24 27.66 12.83
C GLY A 337 -18.96 27.33 11.52
N PHE A 338 -18.52 27.97 10.44
CA PHE A 338 -19.10 27.82 9.10
C PHE A 338 -18.26 26.88 8.22
N ILE A 339 -18.90 26.26 7.22
CA ILE A 339 -18.18 25.57 6.15
C ILE A 339 -17.35 26.59 5.35
N PRO A 340 -16.04 26.36 5.13
CA PRO A 340 -15.16 27.26 4.36
C PRO A 340 -15.70 27.56 2.95
N ARG A 341 -15.59 28.81 2.51
CA ARG A 341 -16.13 29.26 1.20
C ARG A 341 -15.42 28.63 0.00
N HIS A 342 -14.14 28.34 0.12
CA HIS A 342 -13.33 27.82 -0.98
C HIS A 342 -13.23 26.30 -1.02
N LEU A 343 -14.02 25.59 -0.20
CA LEU A 343 -13.90 24.15 -0.05
C LEU A 343 -14.03 23.39 -1.38
N CYS A 344 -14.90 23.85 -2.27
CA CYS A 344 -15.16 23.26 -3.59
C CYS A 344 -14.43 23.97 -4.75
N LYS A 345 -13.50 24.90 -4.50
CA LYS A 345 -12.89 25.76 -5.55
C LYS A 345 -12.29 24.97 -6.73
N GLY A 346 -11.80 23.76 -6.48
CA GLY A 346 -11.22 22.88 -7.51
C GLY A 346 -12.22 22.03 -8.29
N GLY A 347 -13.48 21.90 -7.84
CA GLY A 347 -14.47 21.02 -8.46
C GLY A 347 -14.11 19.52 -8.43
N LYS A 348 -13.22 19.08 -7.54
CA LYS A 348 -12.70 17.70 -7.47
C LYS A 348 -13.20 16.88 -6.26
N LEU A 349 -14.04 17.47 -5.41
CA LEU A 349 -14.45 16.83 -4.17
C LEU A 349 -15.43 15.67 -4.50
N ASP A 350 -15.03 14.42 -4.22
CA ASP A 350 -15.68 13.20 -4.74
C ASP A 350 -16.44 12.38 -3.67
N THR A 351 -16.32 12.69 -2.37
CA THR A 351 -16.84 11.82 -1.29
C THR A 351 -18.37 11.85 -1.10
N VAL A 352 -19.09 10.98 -1.84
CA VAL A 352 -20.56 10.94 -2.01
C VAL A 352 -21.42 10.74 -0.74
N ILE A 353 -20.96 10.13 0.35
CA ILE A 353 -21.88 9.67 1.42
C ILE A 353 -22.34 10.80 2.38
N HIS A 354 -21.48 11.79 2.63
CA HIS A 354 -21.81 12.95 3.50
C HIS A 354 -21.84 14.29 2.72
N MET A 355 -21.44 14.24 1.43
CA MET A 355 -21.48 15.34 0.49
C MET A 355 -22.88 15.79 0.10
N PHE A 356 -23.97 15.06 0.35
CA PHE A 356 -25.28 15.51 -0.15
C PHE A 356 -25.69 16.91 0.35
N LYS A 357 -25.24 17.33 1.54
CA LYS A 357 -25.41 18.73 1.99
C LYS A 357 -24.31 19.69 1.51
N VAL A 358 -23.04 19.28 1.56
CA VAL A 358 -21.90 20.12 1.13
C VAL A 358 -21.94 20.35 -0.39
N ALA A 359 -22.21 19.32 -1.19
CA ALA A 359 -22.42 19.39 -2.63
C ALA A 359 -23.66 20.20 -3.01
N MET A 360 -24.79 20.05 -2.30
CA MET A 360 -25.95 20.94 -2.50
C MET A 360 -25.62 22.40 -2.19
N MET A 361 -24.76 22.67 -1.20
CA MET A 361 -24.26 24.02 -0.93
C MET A 361 -23.26 24.53 -1.99
N CYS A 362 -22.45 23.66 -2.60
CA CYS A 362 -21.59 24.01 -3.74
C CYS A 362 -22.39 24.29 -5.03
N VAL A 363 -23.63 23.79 -5.13
CA VAL A 363 -24.60 24.18 -6.17
C VAL A 363 -25.31 25.50 -5.83
N VAL A 364 -25.40 25.84 -4.54
CA VAL A 364 -26.15 26.99 -3.98
C VAL A 364 -25.20 28.11 -3.55
N ASP A 365 -24.14 28.39 -4.32
CA ASP A 365 -23.18 29.48 -4.06
C ASP A 365 -23.78 30.91 -4.10
N ASN A 366 -25.12 31.02 -4.08
CA ASN A 366 -25.91 32.25 -4.08
C ASN A 366 -26.96 32.36 -2.96
N SER A 367 -27.04 31.44 -1.97
CA SER A 367 -27.99 31.61 -0.84
C SER A 367 -27.36 32.17 0.44
N SER A 368 -28.15 32.97 1.16
CA SER A 368 -27.81 33.59 2.44
C SER A 368 -27.88 32.65 3.65
N ASP A 369 -28.40 31.43 3.48
CA ASP A 369 -28.70 30.50 4.58
C ASP A 369 -27.73 29.31 4.59
N ARG A 370 -26.46 29.59 4.95
CA ARG A 370 -25.42 28.56 5.09
C ARG A 370 -25.52 27.87 6.46
N PRO A 371 -25.74 26.54 6.55
CA PRO A 371 -25.79 25.85 7.84
C PRO A 371 -24.44 25.90 8.55
N THR A 372 -24.50 25.91 9.87
CA THR A 372 -23.34 25.84 10.76
C THR A 372 -22.76 24.42 10.76
N MET A 373 -21.47 24.29 11.07
CA MET A 373 -20.81 22.99 11.27
C MET A 373 -21.48 22.18 12.38
N ARG A 374 -22.07 22.83 13.39
CA ARG A 374 -22.84 22.15 14.44
C ARG A 374 -24.06 21.43 13.87
N GLU A 375 -24.79 22.05 12.96
CA GLU A 375 -25.94 21.43 12.28
C GLU A 375 -25.51 20.31 11.33
N VAL A 376 -24.37 20.49 10.68
CA VAL A 376 -23.76 19.45 9.84
C VAL A 376 -23.39 18.25 10.72
N VAL A 377 -22.59 18.44 11.77
CA VAL A 377 -22.20 17.38 12.71
C VAL A 377 -23.42 16.71 13.34
N HIS A 378 -24.42 17.47 13.81
CA HIS A 378 -25.62 16.90 14.42
C HIS A 378 -26.41 15.98 13.47
N VAL A 379 -26.57 16.39 12.21
CA VAL A 379 -27.25 15.59 11.17
C VAL A 379 -26.43 14.38 10.74
N LEU A 380 -25.09 14.47 10.80
CA LEU A 380 -24.18 13.34 10.52
C LEU A 380 -24.19 12.30 11.64
N THR A 381 -24.24 12.73 12.90
CA THR A 381 -24.29 11.84 14.06
C THR A 381 -25.67 11.18 14.24
N ASN A 382 -26.74 11.85 13.78
CA ASN A 382 -28.12 11.37 13.89
C ASN A 382 -28.82 11.41 12.51
N PRO A 383 -28.50 10.48 11.60
CA PRO A 383 -29.19 10.41 10.31
C PRO A 383 -30.70 10.18 10.55
N PRO A 384 -31.60 10.92 9.87
CA PRO A 384 -33.02 10.71 10.02
C PRO A 384 -33.37 9.26 9.65
N SER A 385 -34.05 8.57 10.57
CA SER A 385 -34.53 7.21 10.33
C SER A 385 -35.45 7.21 9.10
N SER A 386 -35.09 6.39 8.11
CA SER A 386 -35.87 6.30 6.89
C SER A 386 -37.20 5.58 7.15
N ARG A 387 -38.28 6.36 7.17
CA ARG A 387 -39.61 6.16 6.52
C ARG A 387 -40.74 6.77 7.36
N PRO A 388 -41.56 7.67 6.81
CA PRO A 388 -42.95 7.77 7.23
C PRO A 388 -43.66 6.48 6.81
N LYS A 389 -44.39 5.84 7.72
CA LYS A 389 -45.38 4.81 7.35
C LYS A 389 -46.36 5.45 6.33
N PRO A 390 -46.72 4.77 5.24
CA PRO A 390 -47.79 5.26 4.38
C PRO A 390 -49.09 5.31 5.18
N THR A 391 -49.63 6.51 5.34
CA THR A 391 -51.01 6.73 5.75
C THR A 391 -51.92 6.17 4.67
N ASN A 392 -52.61 5.07 4.96
CA ASN A 392 -53.68 4.54 4.12
C ASN A 392 -54.82 5.57 4.04
N LEU A 393 -54.92 6.24 2.90
CA LEU A 393 -56.12 6.94 2.47
C LEU A 393 -57.09 5.91 1.89
N LEU A 394 -58.13 5.61 2.68
CA LEU A 394 -59.53 5.35 2.31
C LEU A 394 -59.81 4.69 0.94
N ASP A 395 -60.20 3.42 0.98
CA ASP A 395 -61.05 2.79 -0.04
C ASP A 395 -62.49 3.34 0.05
N PRO A 396 -63.15 3.70 -1.07
CA PRO A 396 -64.58 3.94 -1.10
C PRO A 396 -65.34 2.60 -1.30
N GLN A 397 -66.25 2.31 -0.36
CA GLN A 397 -67.24 1.24 -0.47
C GLN A 397 -68.15 1.41 -1.71
N PRO A 398 -68.51 0.32 -2.41
CA PRO A 398 -69.69 0.30 -3.27
C PRO A 398 -70.95 0.00 -2.45
N LYS A 399 -71.98 0.82 -2.67
CA LYS A 399 -73.36 0.63 -2.20
C LYS A 399 -73.94 -0.69 -2.74
N GLY A 400 -74.78 -1.35 -1.93
CA GLY A 400 -75.58 -2.52 -2.27
C GLY A 400 -76.64 -2.26 -3.37
N PRO A 401 -77.66 -3.12 -3.54
CA PRO A 401 -78.38 -3.86 -2.50
C PRO A 401 -77.88 -5.27 -2.17
#